data_AF-A0A0R0LUJ0-F1
#
_entry.id   AF-A0A0R0LUJ0-F1
#
_cell.length_a   1.000
_cell.length_b   1.000
_cell.length_c   1.000
_cell.angle_alpha   90.00
_cell.angle_beta   90.00
_cell.angle_gamma   90.00
#
_symmetry.space_group_name_H-M   'P 1'
#
loop_
_entity.id
_entity.type
_entity.pdbx_description
1 polymer ?
#
loop_
_entity_poly.entity_id
_entity_poly.type
_entity_poly.pdbx_seq_one_letter_code
_entity_poly.pdbx_strand_id
1 'polypeptide(L)' 'MIKFLRRIKKNAKKKYSKIKMIGGENIIVEIDESKFGKRKYNRIHRVEGQWVLGLIERTSKRKQFLYELKRETQKD' A
#
# COMPACT_ATOMS: atom_id res chain seq x y z
N MET A 1 -0.72 30.65 -9.22
CA MET A 1 -1.31 29.56 -8.40
C MET A 1 -1.91 28.42 -9.22
N ILE A 2 -2.83 28.69 -10.17
CA ILE A 2 -3.49 27.65 -11.00
C ILE A 2 -2.51 26.80 -11.83
N LYS A 3 -1.50 27.44 -12.46
CA LYS A 3 -0.48 26.75 -13.27
C LYS A 3 0.34 25.75 -12.44
N PHE A 4 0.57 26.05 -11.16
CA PHE A 4 1.31 25.20 -10.24
C PHE A 4 0.52 23.94 -9.86
N LEU A 5 -0.76 24.11 -9.51
CA LEU A 5 -1.67 22.97 -9.26
C LEU A 5 -1.80 22.06 -10.48
N ARG A 6 -1.91 22.66 -11.67
CA ARG A 6 -1.94 21.91 -12.93
C ARG A 6 -0.67 21.09 -13.14
N ARG A 7 0.49 21.66 -12.78
CA ARG A 7 1.79 20.97 -12.86
C ARG A 7 1.88 19.80 -11.87
N ILE A 8 1.42 19.98 -10.63
CA ILE A 8 1.36 18.92 -9.62
C ILE A 8 0.47 17.76 -10.11
N LYS A 9 -0.77 18.05 -10.55
CA LYS A 9 -1.68 17.02 -11.05
C LYS A 9 -1.08 16.24 -12.22
N LYS A 10 -0.39 16.92 -13.14
CA LYS A 10 0.24 16.29 -14.31
C LYS A 10 1.41 15.38 -13.90
N ASN A 11 2.23 15.81 -12.95
CA ASN A 11 3.34 15.02 -12.42
C ASN A 11 2.86 13.81 -11.63
N ALA A 12 1.84 13.96 -10.79
CA ALA A 12 1.23 12.85 -10.06
C ALA A 12 0.65 11.81 -11.04
N LYS A 13 -0.15 12.26 -12.03
CA LYS A 13 -0.72 11.36 -13.06
C LYS A 13 0.36 10.62 -13.84
N LYS A 14 1.50 11.26 -14.13
CA LYS A 14 2.64 10.62 -14.80
C LYS A 14 3.34 9.58 -13.91
N LYS A 15 3.51 9.88 -12.61
CA LYS A 15 4.18 8.99 -11.64
C LYS A 15 3.35 7.73 -11.34
N TYR A 16 2.04 7.88 -11.19
CA TYR A 16 1.13 6.79 -10.82
C TYR A 16 0.36 6.22 -12.02
N SER A 17 0.74 6.54 -13.27
CA SER A 17 0.02 6.09 -14.48
C SER A 17 -0.04 4.57 -14.64
N LYS A 18 0.98 3.86 -14.14
CA LYS A 18 1.06 2.39 -14.15
C LYS A 18 0.29 1.73 -13.02
N ILE A 19 -0.05 2.48 -11.97
CA ILE A 19 -0.78 1.94 -10.82
C ILE A 19 -2.27 2.07 -11.13
N LYS A 20 -2.93 0.93 -11.24
CA LYS A 20 -4.39 0.90 -11.40
C LYS A 20 -5.01 1.47 -10.13
N MET A 21 -5.72 2.57 -10.27
CA MET A 21 -6.40 3.21 -9.14
C MET A 21 -7.42 2.23 -8.55
N ILE A 22 -7.33 2.00 -7.25
CA ILE A 22 -8.32 1.26 -6.47
C ILE A 22 -9.31 2.26 -5.88
N GLY A 23 -10.58 1.85 -5.80
CA GLY A 23 -11.67 2.69 -5.33
C GLY A 23 -12.33 3.48 -6.45
N GLY A 24 -13.14 4.45 -6.05
CA GLY A 24 -14.01 5.23 -6.93
C GLY A 24 -15.25 5.68 -6.18
N GLU A 25 -16.12 6.44 -6.84
CA GLU A 25 -17.39 6.86 -6.26
C GLU A 25 -18.23 5.64 -5.88
N ASN A 26 -18.76 5.64 -4.65
CA ASN A 26 -19.52 4.53 -4.05
C ASN A 26 -18.77 3.19 -3.94
N ILE A 27 -17.43 3.18 -4.00
CA ILE A 27 -16.62 1.98 -3.75
C ILE A 27 -15.99 2.07 -2.36
N ILE A 28 -16.38 1.14 -1.48
CA ILE A 28 -15.72 0.96 -0.18
C ILE A 28 -14.46 0.13 -0.39
N VAL A 29 -13.33 0.64 0.11
CA VAL A 29 -12.04 -0.06 0.11
C VAL A 29 -11.69 -0.42 1.55
N GLU A 30 -11.47 -1.71 1.82
CA GLU A 30 -10.87 -2.17 3.06
C GLU A 30 -9.36 -2.04 2.98
N ILE A 31 -8.76 -1.61 4.09
CA ILE A 31 -7.33 -1.41 4.24
C ILE A 31 -6.87 -2.24 5.42
N ASP A 32 -5.86 -3.07 5.24
CA ASP A 32 -5.28 -3.88 6.30
C ASP A 32 -3.75 -3.90 6.23
N GLU A 33 -3.09 -4.05 7.37
CA GLU A 33 -1.64 -4.15 7.49
C GLU A 33 -1.25 -5.53 8.01
N SER A 34 -0.39 -6.22 7.26
CA SER A 34 0.10 -7.55 7.64
C SER A 34 1.61 -7.60 7.56
N LYS A 35 2.25 -8.24 8.56
CA LYS A 35 3.68 -8.51 8.55
C LYS A 35 3.93 -9.92 8.00
N PHE A 36 4.51 -10.00 6.81
CA PHE A 36 4.92 -11.26 6.19
C PHE A 36 6.35 -11.58 6.60
N GLY A 37 6.57 -12.70 7.28
CA GLY A 37 7.90 -13.17 7.65
C GLY A 37 7.97 -14.68 7.61
N LYS A 38 9.18 -15.24 7.70
CA LYS A 38 9.35 -16.70 7.83
C LYS A 38 8.63 -17.18 9.10
N ARG A 39 8.04 -18.38 9.06
CA ARG A 39 7.47 -18.99 10.27
C ARG A 39 8.56 -19.14 11.34
N LYS A 40 8.26 -18.70 12.55
CA LYS A 40 9.16 -18.80 13.70
C LYS A 40 9.25 -20.26 14.17
N TYR A 41 10.17 -21.03 13.63
CA TYR A 41 10.67 -22.23 14.30
C TYR A 41 12.03 -21.89 14.87
N ASN A 42 12.03 -21.19 16.01
CA ASN A 42 13.11 -21.06 16.99
C ASN A 42 12.76 -19.90 17.94
N ARG A 43 12.61 -20.21 19.23
CA ARG A 43 11.92 -19.38 20.24
C ARG A 43 12.57 -18.02 20.50
N ILE A 44 13.81 -17.79 20.05
CA ILE A 44 14.68 -16.70 20.50
C ILE A 44 14.95 -15.65 19.41
N HIS A 45 14.76 -15.95 18.12
CA HIS A 45 15.11 -15.02 17.05
C HIS A 45 13.91 -14.18 16.60
N ARG A 46 14.09 -12.85 16.52
CA ARG A 46 13.13 -11.94 15.90
C ARG A 46 13.20 -12.18 14.39
N VAL A 47 12.13 -12.71 13.82
CA VAL A 47 12.11 -12.96 12.37
C VAL A 47 11.98 -11.64 11.63
N GLU A 48 12.97 -11.33 10.80
CA GLU A 48 12.87 -10.29 9.79
C GLU A 48 11.69 -10.61 8.88
N GLY A 49 10.78 -9.64 8.76
CA GLY A 49 9.58 -9.78 7.97
C GLY A 49 9.21 -8.42 7.42
N GLN A 50 8.68 -8.44 6.21
CA GLN A 50 8.29 -7.25 5.49
C GLN A 50 6.86 -6.89 5.84
N TRP A 51 6.63 -5.61 6.09
CA TRP A 51 5.28 -5.09 6.25
C TRP A 51 4.66 -4.89 4.88
N VAL A 52 3.41 -5.30 4.73
CA VAL A 52 2.64 -5.10 3.51
C VAL A 52 1.29 -4.50 3.89
N LEU A 53 0.92 -3.45 3.18
CA LEU A 53 -0.41 -2.86 3.21
C LEU A 53 -1.26 -3.53 2.12
N GLY A 54 -2.34 -4.20 2.53
CA GLY A 54 -3.35 -4.75 1.64
C GLY A 54 -4.51 -3.77 1.47
N LEU A 55 -4.92 -3.55 0.23
CA LEU A 55 -6.12 -2.81 -0.13
C LEU A 55 -7.05 -3.71 -0.92
N ILE A 56 -8.32 -3.79 -0.55
CA ILE A 56 -9.31 -4.58 -1.29
C ILE A 56 -10.63 -3.82 -1.45
N GLU A 57 -11.17 -3.79 -2.66
CA GLU A 57 -12.49 -3.22 -2.92
C GLU A 57 -13.58 -4.20 -2.46
N ARG A 58 -14.55 -3.73 -1.66
CA ARG A 58 -15.79 -4.45 -1.33
C ARG A 58 -16.76 -4.47 -2.52
N THR A 59 -16.32 -5.07 -3.62
CA THR A 59 -17.12 -5.27 -4.83
C THR A 59 -17.02 -6.73 -5.28
N SER A 60 -17.93 -7.20 -6.13
CA SER A 60 -17.89 -8.58 -6.64
C SER A 60 -16.60 -8.91 -7.41
N LYS A 61 -15.95 -7.90 -7.98
CA LYS A 61 -14.67 -8.06 -8.70
C LYS A 61 -13.46 -8.17 -7.77
N ARG A 62 -13.60 -7.79 -6.48
CA ARG A 62 -12.56 -7.85 -5.44
C ARG A 62 -11.18 -7.40 -5.92
N LYS A 63 -11.08 -6.21 -6.51
CA LYS A 63 -9.77 -5.70 -6.92
C LYS A 63 -8.90 -5.51 -5.68
N GLN A 64 -7.68 -6.05 -5.73
CA GLN A 64 -6.73 -6.03 -4.63
C GLN A 64 -5.43 -5.34 -5.04
N PHE A 65 -4.79 -4.67 -4.09
CA PHE A 65 -3.47 -4.05 -4.25
C PHE A 65 -2.65 -4.28 -2.99
N LEU A 66 -1.40 -4.68 -3.17
CA LEU A 66 -0.46 -4.96 -2.10
C LEU A 66 0.69 -3.97 -2.25
N TYR A 67 0.95 -3.22 -1.18
CA TYR A 67 2.03 -2.24 -1.15
C TYR A 67 3.02 -2.59 -0.05
N GLU A 68 4.28 -2.77 -0.43
CA GLU A 68 5.36 -3.03 0.51
C GLU A 68 5.67 -1.78 1.33
N LEU A 69 5.61 -1.91 2.65
CA LEU A 69 5.94 -0.85 3.59
C LEU A 69 7.39 -1.00 4.05
N LYS A 70 8.24 -0.05 3.67
CA LYS A 70 9.56 0.12 4.28
C LYS A 70 9.39 0.88 5.59
N ARG A 71 9.29 0.15 6.70
CA ARG A 71 9.37 0.76 8.03
C ARG A 71 10.85 0.96 8.36
N GLU A 72 11.27 2.20 8.54
CA GLU A 72 12.52 2.47 9.23
C GLU A 72 12.30 2.09 10.69
N THR A 73 12.96 1.02 11.14
CA THR A 73 12.98 0.67 12.55
C THR A 73 13.58 1.86 13.28
N GLN A 74 12.79 2.56 14.11
CA GLN A 74 13.38 3.41 15.14
C GLN A 74 14.28 2.48 15.97
N LYS A 75 15.58 2.77 15.97
CA LYS A 75 16.51 2.14 16.89
C LYS A 75 16.18 2.75 18.26
N ASP A 76 15.61 1.94 19.13
CA ASP A 76 15.48 2.24 20.55
C ASP A 76 16.87 2.49 21.18
#